data_AF-A0A815R6W0-F1
#
_entry.id   AF-A0A815R6W0-F1
#
_cell.length_a   1.000
_cell.length_b   1.000
_cell.length_c   1.000
_cell.angle_alpha   90.00
_cell.angle_beta   90.00
_cell.angle_gamma   90.00
#
_symmetry.space_group_name_H-M   'P 1'
#
loop_
_entity.id
_entity.type
_entity.pdbx_description
1 polymer ?
#
loop_
_entity_poly.entity_id
_entity_poly.type
_entity_poly.pdbx_seq_one_letter_code
_entity_poly.pdbx_strand_id
1 'polypeptide(L)'
;MTETNSLRYWSALIFSSVVSIIVALAIIGLSWYLLWKFVLIRFGVIRALFQLNNNDQQPSSTSTTGSRQQQQVQRRQHIRPLTSYHYVRSIHIQRESLCTSNEAWYRSLPMRETSRFWSSLFSVNIYPRSIRSPFYKYFCRMFDGDINECEHGPDNLGYYANFGEFFRRNLKEGVRPIDKESAVVSPCDGEVLANGLVTSVEQLNIVVKGIPYTIKDLFQFDQSEVERLQSKQSESSLFYACIYLNPGNYHHFHSPAKWKISERRHITGELMSVRPEFIIWIPNLLLLNERVVYLGQYKHGLMTQTMIGATNVG
;
A
#
# COMPACT_ATOMS: atom_id res chain seq x y z
N MET A 1 8.73 24.48 -57.23
CA MET A 1 8.93 23.06 -56.85
C MET A 1 9.47 22.88 -55.41
N THR A 2 9.19 23.80 -54.48
CA THR A 2 9.96 23.86 -53.20
C THR A 2 9.13 23.71 -51.92
N GLU A 3 7.84 24.07 -51.88
CA GLU A 3 7.03 23.97 -50.64
C GLU A 3 6.38 22.61 -50.41
N THR A 4 5.91 21.94 -51.46
CA THR A 4 5.24 20.63 -51.33
C THR A 4 6.19 19.52 -50.88
N ASN A 5 7.48 19.67 -51.18
CA ASN A 5 8.54 18.73 -50.79
C ASN A 5 8.95 18.91 -49.32
N SER A 6 8.90 20.14 -48.77
CA SER A 6 9.23 20.38 -47.37
C SER A 6 8.15 19.84 -46.43
N LEU A 7 6.87 20.06 -46.75
CA LEU A 7 5.74 19.52 -45.98
C LEU A 7 5.74 17.99 -45.93
N ARG A 8 6.00 17.33 -47.06
CA ARG A 8 6.15 15.87 -47.13
C ARG A 8 7.31 15.38 -46.28
N TYR A 9 8.47 16.03 -46.35
CA TYR A 9 9.64 15.69 -45.56
C TYR A 9 9.36 15.79 -44.05
N TRP A 10 8.79 16.91 -43.59
CA TRP A 10 8.45 17.11 -42.18
C TRP A 10 7.38 16.11 -41.69
N SER A 11 6.37 15.82 -42.51
CA SER A 11 5.35 14.81 -42.17
C SER A 11 5.93 13.41 -42.02
N ALA A 12 6.88 13.03 -42.89
CA ALA A 12 7.56 11.74 -42.83
C ALA A 12 8.51 11.66 -41.62
N LEU A 13 9.19 12.77 -41.29
CA LEU A 13 10.07 12.84 -40.13
C LEU A 13 9.27 12.70 -38.83
N ILE A 14 8.16 13.44 -38.69
CA ILE A 14 7.25 13.35 -37.54
C ILE A 14 6.69 11.93 -37.42
N PHE A 15 6.22 11.36 -38.54
CA PHE A 15 5.70 9.99 -38.55
C PHE A 15 6.76 8.97 -38.11
N SER A 16 7.98 9.06 -38.64
CA SER A 16 9.10 8.18 -38.28
C SER A 16 9.49 8.31 -36.79
N SER A 17 9.54 9.53 -36.26
CA SER A 17 9.80 9.77 -34.83
C SER A 17 8.68 9.22 -33.95
N VAL A 18 7.42 9.41 -34.31
CA VAL A 18 6.26 8.87 -33.57
C VAL A 18 6.28 7.34 -33.60
N VAL A 19 6.52 6.72 -34.76
CA VAL A 19 6.63 5.26 -34.90
C VAL A 19 7.81 4.73 -34.06
N SER A 20 8.96 5.39 -34.09
CA SER A 20 10.12 4.99 -33.28
C SER A 20 9.84 5.07 -31.77
N ILE A 21 9.13 6.11 -31.32
CA ILE A 21 8.70 6.24 -29.91
C ILE A 21 7.72 5.12 -29.55
N ILE A 22 6.74 4.83 -30.40
CA ILE A 22 5.77 3.73 -30.17
C ILE A 22 6.50 2.39 -30.08
N VAL A 23 7.43 2.11 -30.98
CA VAL A 23 8.23 0.87 -30.97
C VAL A 23 9.10 0.81 -29.72
N ALA A 24 9.76 1.89 -29.31
CA ALA A 24 10.55 1.94 -28.09
C ALA A 24 9.68 1.69 -26.84
N LEU A 25 8.51 2.32 -26.74
CA LEU A 25 7.56 2.09 -25.65
C LEU A 25 7.02 0.65 -25.66
N ALA A 26 6.78 0.07 -26.83
CA ALA A 26 6.37 -1.33 -26.97
C ALA A 26 7.48 -2.29 -26.55
N ILE A 27 8.75 -2.02 -26.89
CA ILE A 27 9.91 -2.82 -26.46
C ILE A 27 10.12 -2.70 -24.95
N ILE A 28 10.02 -1.50 -24.39
CA ILE A 28 10.13 -1.29 -22.94
C ILE A 28 8.98 -2.00 -22.22
N GLY A 29 7.75 -1.84 -22.71
CA GLY A 29 6.57 -2.51 -22.18
C GLY A 29 6.64 -4.03 -22.28
N LEU A 30 7.11 -4.56 -23.41
CA LEU A 30 7.30 -5.99 -23.63
C LEU A 30 8.44 -6.55 -22.78
N SER A 31 9.56 -5.83 -22.66
CA SER A 31 10.68 -6.21 -21.80
C SER A 31 10.27 -6.20 -20.33
N TRP A 32 9.50 -5.20 -19.91
CA TRP A 32 8.90 -5.13 -18.57
C TRP A 32 7.91 -6.25 -18.33
N TYR A 33 7.03 -6.54 -19.31
CA TYR A 33 6.09 -7.66 -19.25
C TYR A 33 6.81 -9.00 -19.19
N LEU A 34 7.87 -9.22 -19.99
CA LEU A 34 8.64 -10.45 -20.00
C LEU A 34 9.47 -10.61 -18.72
N LEU A 35 10.02 -9.52 -18.18
CA LEU A 35 10.68 -9.51 -16.88
C LEU A 35 9.68 -9.89 -15.79
N TRP A 36 8.51 -9.25 -15.76
CA TRP A 36 7.45 -9.58 -14.80
C TRP A 36 6.90 -10.98 -15.01
N LYS A 37 6.71 -11.43 -16.24
CA LYS A 37 6.27 -12.78 -16.57
C LYS A 37 7.30 -13.81 -16.15
N PHE A 38 8.59 -13.57 -16.33
CA PHE A 38 9.68 -14.43 -15.87
C PHE A 38 9.74 -14.48 -14.34
N VAL A 39 9.64 -13.32 -13.68
CA VAL A 39 9.50 -13.19 -12.23
C VAL A 39 8.30 -14.02 -11.76
N LEU A 40 7.11 -13.81 -12.34
CA LEU A 40 5.87 -14.51 -11.98
C LEU A 40 5.90 -16.02 -12.32
N ILE A 41 6.53 -16.45 -13.41
CA ILE A 41 6.72 -17.86 -13.78
C ILE A 41 7.64 -18.56 -12.78
N ARG A 42 8.71 -17.89 -12.33
CA ARG A 42 9.57 -18.40 -11.25
C ARG A 42 8.80 -18.59 -9.93
N PHE A 43 7.69 -17.86 -9.74
CA PHE A 43 6.75 -18.00 -8.61
C PHE A 43 5.54 -18.92 -8.92
N GLY A 44 5.45 -19.51 -10.12
CA GLY A 44 4.29 -20.27 -10.61
C GLY A 44 4.36 -21.80 -10.50
N VAL A 45 5.48 -22.39 -10.08
CA VAL A 45 5.65 -23.87 -9.95
C VAL A 45 5.40 -24.38 -8.52
N ILE A 46 5.40 -23.50 -7.51
CA ILE A 46 5.12 -23.89 -6.11
C ILE A 46 3.61 -23.96 -5.81
N ARG A 47 2.76 -23.29 -6.60
CA ARG A 47 1.29 -23.37 -6.46
C ARG A 47 0.71 -24.77 -6.75
N ALA A 48 1.44 -25.65 -7.43
CA ALA A 48 1.02 -27.04 -7.65
C ALA A 48 1.39 -27.98 -6.47
N LEU A 49 2.25 -27.56 -5.54
CA LEU A 49 2.79 -28.40 -4.46
C LEU A 49 2.22 -28.12 -3.06
N PHE A 50 1.46 -27.03 -2.87
CA PHE A 50 0.86 -26.70 -1.58
C PHE A 50 -0.66 -26.61 -1.67
N GLN A 51 -1.32 -27.73 -1.92
CA GLN A 51 -2.77 -27.89 -1.83
C GLN A 51 -3.32 -27.29 -0.51
N LEU A 52 -3.68 -26.01 -0.51
CA LEU A 52 -4.43 -25.37 0.56
C LEU A 52 -5.90 -25.61 0.26
N ASN A 53 -6.39 -26.69 0.86
CA ASN A 53 -7.74 -27.16 0.84
C ASN A 53 -8.60 -26.18 1.67
N ASN A 54 -9.26 -25.21 1.03
CA ASN A 54 -10.26 -24.38 1.69
C ASN A 54 -11.62 -25.07 1.59
N ASN A 55 -11.88 -25.99 2.51
CA ASN A 55 -13.24 -26.28 2.94
C ASN A 55 -13.57 -25.32 4.07
N ASP A 56 -14.44 -24.35 3.83
CA ASP A 56 -15.38 -23.89 4.84
C ASP A 56 -16.61 -23.26 4.17
N GLN A 57 -17.76 -23.75 4.64
CA GLN A 57 -19.09 -23.51 4.13
C GLN A 57 -19.57 -22.10 4.47
N GLN A 58 -20.13 -21.38 3.49
CA GLN A 58 -20.99 -20.22 3.76
C GLN A 58 -22.41 -20.67 4.06
N PRO A 59 -23.07 -20.13 5.11
CA PRO A 59 -24.52 -20.02 5.13
C PRO A 59 -24.98 -18.67 4.56
N SER A 60 -25.94 -18.78 3.66
CA SER A 60 -26.78 -17.71 3.09
C SER A 60 -27.48 -16.86 4.15
N SER A 61 -27.54 -15.55 3.94
CA SER A 61 -28.63 -14.73 4.49
C SER A 61 -29.07 -13.64 3.52
N THR A 62 -30.39 -13.53 3.47
CA THR A 62 -31.24 -12.77 2.56
C THR A 62 -31.27 -11.27 2.87
N SER A 63 -31.40 -10.50 1.80
CA SER A 63 -31.65 -9.05 1.75
C SER A 63 -33.00 -8.65 2.35
N THR A 64 -33.06 -7.51 3.05
CA THR A 64 -34.26 -6.67 3.04
C THR A 64 -33.90 -5.18 3.10
N THR A 65 -34.49 -4.48 2.15
CA THR A 65 -34.37 -3.07 1.78
C THR A 65 -34.99 -2.15 2.83
N GLY A 66 -34.37 -1.00 3.09
CA GLY A 66 -34.92 0.03 3.99
C GLY A 66 -34.35 1.41 3.68
N SER A 67 -35.00 2.12 2.77
CA SER A 67 -34.74 3.51 2.39
C SER A 67 -35.20 4.51 3.46
N ARG A 68 -34.34 5.48 3.83
CA ARG A 68 -34.74 6.89 3.96
C ARG A 68 -33.53 7.81 4.09
N GLN A 69 -33.41 8.66 3.06
CA GLN A 69 -32.60 9.86 3.02
C GLN A 69 -33.02 10.84 4.13
N GLN A 70 -32.10 11.64 4.67
CA GLN A 70 -31.85 13.04 4.25
C GLN A 70 -31.10 13.82 5.34
N GLN A 71 -30.21 14.71 4.87
CA GLN A 71 -29.72 15.94 5.50
C GLN A 71 -28.78 15.83 6.72
N GLN A 72 -27.47 15.95 6.45
CA GLN A 72 -26.68 17.04 7.05
C GLN A 72 -25.41 17.30 6.23
N VAL A 73 -25.51 18.38 5.45
CA VAL A 73 -24.42 18.98 4.66
C VAL A 73 -23.58 19.87 5.59
N GLN A 74 -22.25 19.81 5.38
CA GLN A 74 -21.23 20.78 5.80
C GLN A 74 -20.86 20.86 7.30
N ARG A 75 -19.90 20.01 7.69
CA ARG A 75 -18.75 20.48 8.48
C ARG A 75 -17.45 19.99 7.85
N ARG A 76 -16.83 20.85 7.03
CA ARG A 76 -15.41 20.74 6.70
C ARG A 76 -14.63 20.79 8.02
N GLN A 77 -14.24 19.64 8.55
CA GLN A 77 -13.27 19.60 9.63
C GLN A 77 -11.94 20.06 9.04
N HIS A 78 -11.46 21.22 9.50
CA HIS A 78 -10.12 21.71 9.22
C HIS A 78 -9.11 20.60 9.60
N ILE A 79 -8.56 19.94 8.59
CA ILE A 79 -7.39 19.08 8.73
C ILE A 79 -6.26 19.99 9.20
N ARG A 80 -5.85 19.87 10.46
CA ARG A 80 -4.70 20.61 10.98
C ARG A 80 -3.44 20.14 10.22
N PRO A 81 -2.55 21.05 9.80
CA PRO A 81 -1.32 20.67 9.12
C PRO A 81 -0.44 19.77 10.00
N LEU A 82 0.28 18.84 9.35
CA LEU A 82 1.17 17.79 9.90
C LEU A 82 2.38 18.31 10.72
N THR A 83 2.40 19.58 11.11
CA THR A 83 3.52 20.25 11.80
C THR A 83 3.52 20.08 13.33
N SER A 84 2.59 19.31 13.91
CA SER A 84 2.44 19.20 15.37
C SER A 84 2.97 17.90 16.00
N TYR A 85 3.80 17.12 15.32
CA TYR A 85 4.46 15.98 15.97
C TYR A 85 5.57 16.49 16.89
N HIS A 86 5.47 16.17 18.17
CA HIS A 86 6.44 16.63 19.18
C HIS A 86 7.84 16.04 18.98
N TYR A 87 8.00 14.97 18.20
CA TYR A 87 9.29 14.35 17.94
C TYR A 87 9.25 13.49 16.66
N VAL A 88 10.15 13.77 15.71
CA VAL A 88 10.38 12.97 14.49
C VAL A 88 11.79 12.40 14.55
N ARG A 89 11.92 11.07 14.58
CA ARG A 89 13.21 10.38 14.59
C ARG A 89 13.43 9.63 13.28
N SER A 90 14.49 9.96 12.56
CA SER A 90 14.95 9.16 11.41
C SER A 90 15.93 8.10 11.89
N ILE A 91 15.67 6.84 11.56
CA ILE A 91 16.48 5.70 11.99
C ILE A 91 17.06 5.02 10.75
N HIS A 92 18.38 4.87 10.75
CA HIS A 92 19.10 4.04 9.79
C HIS A 92 19.58 2.80 10.51
N ILE A 93 19.17 1.62 10.02
CA ILE A 93 19.51 0.36 10.67
C ILE A 93 20.79 -0.17 10.04
N GLN A 94 21.90 -0.18 10.80
CA GLN A 94 23.06 -1.02 10.47
C GLN A 94 22.68 -2.48 10.75
N ARG A 95 22.74 -3.35 9.73
CA ARG A 95 22.36 -4.77 9.88
C ARG A 95 23.57 -5.68 9.75
N GLU A 96 23.72 -6.55 10.75
CA GLU A 96 24.70 -7.65 10.78
C GLU A 96 24.09 -9.02 10.38
N SER A 97 22.79 -9.10 10.10
CA SER A 97 22.13 -10.37 9.80
C SER A 97 22.55 -10.96 8.46
N LEU A 98 22.85 -12.26 8.44
CA LEU A 98 23.10 -13.06 7.23
C LEU A 98 21.95 -12.88 6.24
N CYS A 99 22.23 -12.18 5.14
CA CYS A 99 21.30 -11.97 4.04
C CYS A 99 20.97 -13.32 3.39
N THR A 100 19.69 -13.67 3.31
CA THR A 100 19.29 -14.87 2.56
C THR A 100 19.60 -14.68 1.07
N SER A 101 19.87 -15.75 0.32
CA SER A 101 20.11 -15.63 -1.13
C SER A 101 18.94 -14.98 -1.88
N ASN A 102 17.70 -15.16 -1.40
CA ASN A 102 16.49 -14.53 -1.95
C ASN A 102 16.48 -13.01 -1.70
N GLU A 103 16.78 -12.60 -0.46
CA GLU A 103 16.92 -11.19 -0.10
C GLU A 103 18.02 -10.52 -0.94
N ALA A 104 19.21 -11.13 -1.00
CA ALA A 104 20.35 -10.60 -1.74
C ALA A 104 20.01 -10.39 -3.21
N TRP A 105 19.35 -11.37 -3.82
CA TRP A 105 18.90 -11.27 -5.21
C TRP A 105 17.87 -10.14 -5.39
N TYR A 106 16.86 -10.04 -4.53
CA TYR A 106 15.83 -9.00 -4.69
C TYR A 106 16.42 -7.60 -4.50
N ARG A 107 17.34 -7.44 -3.54
CA ARG A 107 18.04 -6.17 -3.27
C ARG A 107 19.00 -5.77 -4.39
N SER A 108 19.47 -6.73 -5.21
CA SER A 108 20.25 -6.39 -6.40
C SER A 108 19.43 -5.70 -7.51
N LEU A 109 18.10 -5.75 -7.42
CA LEU A 109 17.22 -5.05 -8.34
C LEU A 109 17.12 -3.57 -7.94
N PRO A 110 17.14 -2.62 -8.90
CA PRO A 110 17.09 -1.18 -8.64
C PRO A 110 15.66 -0.71 -8.29
N MET A 111 15.10 -1.24 -7.20
CA MET A 111 13.69 -1.06 -6.81
C MET A 111 13.36 0.39 -6.43
N ARG A 112 14.34 1.13 -5.90
CA ARG A 112 14.15 2.53 -5.53
C ARG A 112 14.14 3.44 -6.77
N GLU A 113 15.06 3.23 -7.70
CA GLU A 113 15.15 3.97 -8.96
C GLU A 113 13.93 3.69 -9.83
N THR A 114 13.52 2.43 -9.93
CA THR A 114 12.29 2.06 -10.64
C THR A 114 11.06 2.68 -9.99
N SER A 115 10.94 2.68 -8.66
CA SER A 115 9.83 3.35 -7.97
C SER A 115 9.79 4.86 -8.23
N ARG A 116 10.96 5.52 -8.30
CA ARG A 116 11.05 6.95 -8.67
C ARG A 116 10.63 7.20 -10.10
N PHE A 117 11.06 6.35 -11.03
CA PHE A 117 10.65 6.42 -12.43
C PHE A 117 9.13 6.28 -12.57
N TRP A 118 8.54 5.26 -11.94
CA TRP A 118 7.09 5.05 -11.97
C TRP A 118 6.32 6.19 -11.30
N SER A 119 6.80 6.71 -10.17
CA SER A 119 6.20 7.88 -9.51
C SER A 119 6.18 9.12 -10.42
N SER A 120 7.28 9.37 -11.12
CA SER A 120 7.35 10.44 -12.13
C SER A 120 6.34 10.23 -13.24
N LEU A 121 6.31 9.01 -13.84
CA LEU A 121 5.37 8.67 -14.89
C LEU A 121 3.90 8.79 -14.45
N PHE A 122 3.57 8.32 -13.24
CA PHE A 122 2.21 8.37 -12.69
C PHE A 122 1.76 9.78 -12.33
N SER A 123 2.68 10.73 -12.24
CA SER A 123 2.39 12.15 -12.04
C SER A 123 2.18 12.90 -13.36
N VAL A 124 2.49 12.28 -14.51
CA VAL A 124 2.25 12.89 -15.82
C VAL A 124 0.76 12.84 -16.17
N ASN A 125 0.24 13.98 -16.59
CA ASN A 125 -1.15 14.11 -17.02
C ASN A 125 -1.43 13.26 -18.27
N ILE A 126 -2.48 12.46 -18.20
CA ILE A 126 -2.88 11.54 -19.26
C ILE A 126 -3.70 12.32 -20.29
N TYR A 127 -3.27 12.31 -21.55
CA TYR A 127 -3.95 12.93 -22.69
C TYR A 127 -4.04 11.98 -23.89
N PRO A 128 -5.14 12.04 -24.68
CA PRO A 128 -6.32 12.91 -24.52
C PRO A 128 -7.24 12.48 -23.35
N ARG A 129 -8.04 13.39 -22.78
CA ARG A 129 -8.90 13.12 -21.58
C ARG A 129 -9.82 11.89 -21.75
N SER A 130 -10.21 11.58 -22.98
CA SER A 130 -11.06 10.43 -23.32
C SER A 130 -10.45 9.08 -22.93
N ILE A 131 -9.12 8.95 -22.84
CA ILE A 131 -8.47 7.67 -22.50
C ILE A 131 -8.41 7.41 -20.99
N ARG A 132 -8.61 8.45 -20.16
CA ARG A 132 -8.50 8.36 -18.70
C ARG A 132 -9.52 7.40 -18.11
N SER A 133 -10.80 7.60 -18.40
CA SER A 133 -11.88 6.78 -17.85
C SER A 133 -11.74 5.29 -18.24
N PRO A 134 -11.50 4.92 -19.52
CA PRO A 134 -11.20 3.53 -19.89
C PRO A 134 -9.98 2.96 -19.15
N PHE A 135 -8.90 3.73 -19.03
CA PHE A 135 -7.68 3.30 -18.35
C PHE A 135 -7.93 3.00 -16.86
N TYR A 136 -8.61 3.90 -16.14
CA TYR A 136 -8.93 3.69 -14.72
C TYR A 136 -9.92 2.53 -14.51
N LYS A 137 -10.91 2.38 -15.39
CA LYS A 137 -11.83 1.22 -15.36
C LYS A 137 -11.09 -0.10 -15.57
N TYR A 138 -10.14 -0.14 -16.50
CA TYR A 138 -9.30 -1.31 -16.73
C TYR A 138 -8.43 -1.62 -15.51
N PHE A 139 -7.78 -0.60 -14.92
CA PHE A 139 -6.98 -0.76 -13.71
C PHE A 139 -7.81 -1.35 -12.56
N CYS A 140 -8.99 -0.79 -12.29
CA CYS A 140 -9.88 -1.28 -11.24
C CYS A 140 -10.35 -2.72 -11.48
N ARG A 141 -10.64 -3.11 -12.73
CA ARG A 141 -10.96 -4.50 -13.07
C ARG A 141 -9.79 -5.46 -12.85
N MET A 142 -8.56 -5.00 -13.06
CA MET A 142 -7.36 -5.82 -12.90
C MET A 142 -6.96 -6.02 -11.44
N PHE A 143 -7.35 -5.10 -10.55
CA PHE A 143 -6.93 -5.08 -9.13
C PHE A 143 -8.10 -5.04 -8.15
N ASP A 144 -9.29 -5.49 -8.58
CA ASP A 144 -10.50 -5.56 -7.76
C ASP A 144 -10.87 -4.26 -7.04
N GLY A 145 -10.67 -3.12 -7.70
CA GLY A 145 -11.04 -1.81 -7.19
C GLY A 145 -12.48 -1.45 -7.54
N ASP A 146 -13.26 -0.98 -6.55
CA ASP A 146 -14.60 -0.47 -6.81
C ASP A 146 -14.57 1.00 -7.24
N ILE A 147 -14.99 1.26 -8.49
CA ILE A 147 -15.10 2.61 -9.05
C ILE A 147 -16.37 3.34 -8.60
N ASN A 148 -17.36 2.62 -8.08
CA ASN A 148 -18.64 3.20 -7.67
C ASN A 148 -18.49 4.01 -6.37
N GLU A 149 -17.48 3.68 -5.55
CA GLU A 149 -17.19 4.34 -4.28
C GLU A 149 -16.35 5.60 -4.43
N CYS A 150 -15.69 5.81 -5.58
CA CYS A 150 -14.89 6.99 -5.87
C CYS A 150 -15.74 8.28 -5.78
N GLU A 151 -15.18 9.37 -5.23
CA GLU A 151 -15.85 10.67 -5.08
C GLU A 151 -16.59 11.12 -6.35
N HIS A 152 -15.96 10.98 -7.53
CA HIS A 152 -16.53 11.39 -8.82
C HIS A 152 -17.34 10.30 -9.55
N GLY A 153 -17.44 9.09 -8.97
CA GLY A 153 -18.17 7.97 -9.54
C GLY A 153 -17.60 7.41 -10.86
N PRO A 154 -18.23 6.38 -11.42
CA PRO A 154 -17.74 5.66 -12.60
C PRO A 154 -17.88 6.44 -13.92
N ASP A 155 -18.75 7.45 -13.93
CA ASP A 155 -19.09 8.23 -15.13
C ASP A 155 -18.14 9.43 -15.35
N ASN A 156 -17.47 9.89 -14.30
CA ASN A 156 -16.59 11.06 -14.36
C ASN A 156 -15.15 10.77 -13.88
N LEU A 157 -14.66 9.55 -14.13
CA LEU A 157 -13.27 9.19 -13.80
C LEU A 157 -12.23 10.01 -14.58
N GLY A 158 -12.61 10.65 -15.69
CA GLY A 158 -11.75 11.56 -16.45
C GLY A 158 -11.34 12.84 -15.70
N TYR A 159 -11.97 13.10 -14.54
CA TYR A 159 -11.62 14.16 -13.61
C TYR A 159 -10.15 14.06 -13.15
N TYR A 160 -9.70 12.87 -12.75
CA TYR A 160 -8.33 12.65 -12.30
C TYR A 160 -7.36 12.90 -13.45
N ALA A 161 -6.37 13.78 -13.25
CA ALA A 161 -5.51 14.24 -14.33
C ALA A 161 -4.46 13.19 -14.73
N ASN A 162 -3.99 12.44 -13.75
CA ASN A 162 -2.93 11.45 -13.85
C ASN A 162 -3.25 10.23 -12.97
N PHE A 163 -2.42 9.19 -13.04
CA PHE A 163 -2.66 7.96 -12.27
C PHE A 163 -2.45 8.16 -10.77
N GLY A 164 -1.48 8.99 -10.36
CA GLY A 164 -1.22 9.27 -8.96
C GLY A 164 -2.39 9.93 -8.23
N GLU A 165 -3.10 10.84 -8.89
CA GLU A 165 -4.36 11.43 -8.38
C GLU A 165 -5.47 10.40 -8.24
N PHE A 166 -5.65 9.52 -9.23
CA PHE A 166 -6.63 8.45 -9.16
C PHE A 166 -6.29 7.41 -8.07
N PHE A 167 -5.01 7.07 -7.91
CA PHE A 167 -4.57 6.12 -6.89
C PHE A 167 -4.84 6.63 -5.46
N ARG A 168 -4.71 7.94 -5.25
CA ARG A 168 -5.05 8.66 -4.00
C ARG A 168 -6.43 9.32 -4.04
N ARG A 169 -7.35 8.76 -4.82
CA ARG A 169 -8.74 9.27 -4.91
C ARG A 169 -9.41 9.30 -3.54
N ASN A 170 -10.24 10.30 -3.30
CA ASN A 170 -11.19 10.26 -2.20
C ASN A 170 -12.36 9.31 -2.53
N LEU A 171 -13.03 8.86 -1.47
CA LEU A 171 -14.28 8.13 -1.57
C LEU A 171 -15.48 9.07 -1.36
N LYS A 172 -16.65 8.65 -1.84
CA LYS A 172 -17.93 9.32 -1.57
C LYS A 172 -18.21 9.35 -0.07
N GLU A 173 -18.91 10.38 0.38
CA GLU A 173 -19.35 10.47 1.77
C GLU A 173 -20.30 9.31 2.09
N GLY A 174 -20.15 8.71 3.29
CA GLY A 174 -21.03 7.65 3.78
C GLY A 174 -20.70 6.23 3.32
N VAL A 175 -19.78 6.00 2.37
CA VAL A 175 -19.42 4.63 1.92
C VAL A 175 -18.52 3.87 2.90
N ARG A 176 -18.01 4.56 3.93
CA ARG A 176 -17.27 4.00 5.06
C ARG A 176 -17.86 4.54 6.38
N PRO A 177 -19.03 4.06 6.82
CA PRO A 177 -19.58 4.47 8.10
C PRO A 177 -18.66 4.04 9.24
N ILE A 178 -18.36 4.97 10.14
CA ILE A 178 -17.51 4.69 11.31
C ILE A 178 -18.41 4.20 12.45
N ASP A 179 -18.13 2.99 12.93
CA ASP A 179 -18.76 2.46 14.14
C ASP A 179 -18.33 3.28 15.37
N LYS A 180 -19.32 3.72 16.16
CA LYS A 180 -19.12 4.56 17.35
C LYS A 180 -18.96 3.74 18.62
N GLU A 181 -19.43 2.51 18.63
CA GLU A 181 -19.40 1.63 19.81
C GLU A 181 -18.06 0.90 19.93
N SER A 182 -17.47 0.53 18.79
CA SER A 182 -16.15 -0.09 18.75
C SER A 182 -15.05 0.80 19.33
N ALA A 183 -14.24 0.24 20.22
CA ALA A 183 -13.09 0.93 20.79
C ALA A 183 -12.01 1.26 19.75
N VAL A 184 -11.92 0.44 18.70
CA VAL A 184 -10.97 0.51 17.61
C VAL A 184 -11.70 0.10 16.33
N VAL A 185 -11.52 0.86 15.25
CA VAL A 185 -12.05 0.56 13.91
C VAL A 185 -10.89 0.31 12.93
N SER A 186 -11.19 -0.26 11.76
CA SER A 186 -10.16 -0.47 10.74
C SER A 186 -9.54 0.86 10.29
N PRO A 187 -8.21 1.00 10.28
CA PRO A 187 -7.54 2.21 9.82
C PRO A 187 -7.53 2.38 8.30
N CYS A 188 -7.74 1.31 7.55
CA CYS A 188 -7.65 1.29 6.10
C CYS A 188 -8.53 0.19 5.50
N ASP A 189 -8.76 0.28 4.20
CA ASP A 189 -9.28 -0.84 3.41
C ASP A 189 -8.16 -1.85 3.17
N GLY A 190 -8.49 -3.14 3.01
CA GLY A 190 -7.51 -4.16 2.68
C GLY A 190 -7.86 -5.55 3.22
N GLU A 191 -6.92 -6.47 3.05
CA GLU A 191 -7.00 -7.84 3.57
C GLU A 191 -6.23 -7.96 4.88
N VAL A 192 -6.83 -8.59 5.90
CA VAL A 192 -6.11 -8.91 7.14
C VAL A 192 -5.17 -10.09 6.87
N LEU A 193 -3.86 -9.82 6.80
CA LEU A 193 -2.85 -10.87 6.61
C LEU A 193 -2.62 -11.70 7.86
N ALA A 194 -2.69 -11.05 9.01
CA ALA A 194 -2.56 -11.68 10.32
C ALA A 194 -3.14 -10.75 11.39
N ASN A 195 -3.70 -11.32 12.44
CA ASN A 195 -4.08 -10.61 13.64
C ASN A 195 -3.94 -11.56 14.84
N GLY A 196 -3.82 -11.01 16.03
CA GLY A 196 -3.76 -11.83 17.23
C GLY A 196 -3.17 -11.11 18.44
N LEU A 197 -2.92 -11.90 19.46
CA LEU A 197 -2.22 -11.48 20.66
C LEU A 197 -0.71 -11.46 20.41
N VAL A 198 -0.02 -10.46 20.94
CA VAL A 198 1.45 -10.43 20.99
C VAL A 198 1.90 -11.38 22.11
N THR A 199 2.22 -12.61 21.75
CA THR A 199 2.60 -13.67 22.69
C THR A 199 4.12 -13.76 22.84
N SER A 200 4.63 -13.24 23.95
CA SER A 200 5.90 -13.56 24.63
C SER A 200 6.39 -12.32 25.37
N VAL A 201 6.68 -12.47 26.66
CA VAL A 201 7.26 -11.39 27.48
C VAL A 201 8.63 -11.01 26.94
N GLU A 202 9.45 -11.98 26.56
CA GLU A 202 10.85 -11.73 26.23
C GLU A 202 11.06 -11.21 24.80
N GLN A 203 10.19 -11.60 23.86
CA GLN A 203 10.43 -11.37 22.43
C GLN A 203 9.44 -10.39 21.78
N LEU A 204 8.26 -10.18 22.39
CA LEU A 204 7.19 -9.33 21.86
C LEU A 204 6.94 -9.58 20.37
N ASN A 205 6.69 -10.84 20.01
CA ASN A 205 6.58 -11.24 18.61
C ASN A 205 5.18 -11.08 18.05
N ILE A 206 5.11 -10.68 16.78
CA ILE A 206 3.94 -10.84 15.92
C ILE A 206 4.26 -11.87 14.85
N VAL A 207 3.26 -12.63 14.41
CA VAL A 207 3.44 -13.61 13.33
C VAL A 207 2.61 -13.18 12.13
N VAL A 208 3.26 -12.94 10.99
CA VAL A 208 2.58 -12.59 9.73
C VAL A 208 2.87 -13.69 8.71
N LYS A 209 1.80 -14.38 8.28
CA LYS A 209 1.88 -15.52 7.34
C LYS A 209 2.98 -16.54 7.74
N GLY A 210 3.06 -16.86 9.03
CA GLY A 210 4.01 -17.85 9.58
C GLY A 210 5.42 -17.32 9.88
N ILE A 211 5.72 -16.04 9.59
CA ILE A 211 7.02 -15.45 9.86
C ILE A 211 6.95 -14.59 11.14
N PRO A 212 7.81 -14.84 12.14
CA PRO A 212 7.86 -14.04 13.35
C PRO A 212 8.60 -12.72 13.11
N TYR A 213 8.09 -11.65 13.71
CA TYR A 213 8.69 -10.32 13.74
C TYR A 213 8.68 -9.81 15.17
N THR A 214 9.82 -9.36 15.67
CA THR A 214 9.86 -8.73 17.00
C THR A 214 9.30 -7.31 16.91
N ILE A 215 8.51 -6.90 17.92
CA ILE A 215 8.06 -5.51 18.07
C ILE A 215 9.25 -4.57 18.24
N LYS A 216 10.30 -5.03 18.92
CA LYS A 216 11.55 -4.29 19.08
C LYS A 216 12.11 -3.86 17.74
N ASP A 217 12.26 -4.79 16.79
CA ASP A 217 12.81 -4.47 15.47
C ASP A 217 11.81 -3.73 14.59
N LEU A 218 10.52 -4.06 14.67
CA LEU A 218 9.50 -3.40 13.86
C LEU A 218 9.37 -1.92 14.21
N PHE A 219 9.36 -1.57 15.51
CA PHE A 219 9.20 -0.19 15.97
C PHE A 219 10.52 0.49 16.33
N GLN A 220 11.63 -0.24 16.26
CA GLN A 220 12.98 0.20 16.66
C GLN A 220 12.99 0.70 18.11
N PHE A 221 12.39 -0.09 19.00
CA PHE A 221 12.42 0.19 20.44
C PHE A 221 13.82 0.01 21.00
N ASP A 222 14.22 0.96 21.86
CA ASP A 222 15.39 0.73 22.70
C ASP A 222 15.07 -0.26 23.83
N GLN A 223 16.11 -0.66 24.55
CA GLN A 223 15.98 -1.66 25.61
C GLN A 223 15.06 -1.18 26.75
N SER A 224 15.08 0.11 27.07
CA SER A 224 14.22 0.68 28.12
C SER A 224 12.75 0.71 27.73
N GLU A 225 12.45 0.95 26.45
CA GLU A 225 11.10 0.89 25.91
C GLU A 225 10.53 -0.53 25.95
N VAL A 226 11.36 -1.53 25.62
CA VAL A 226 10.99 -2.95 25.71
C VAL A 226 10.71 -3.33 27.17
N GLU A 227 11.60 -3.00 28.10
CA GLU A 227 11.41 -3.28 29.54
C GLU A 227 10.15 -2.63 30.10
N ARG A 228 9.85 -1.39 29.67
CA ARG A 228 8.62 -0.69 30.04
C ARG A 228 7.36 -1.38 29.53
N LEU A 229 7.42 -2.03 28.37
CA LEU A 229 6.27 -2.79 27.85
C LEU A 229 6.13 -4.14 28.56
N GLN A 230 7.24 -4.83 28.81
CA GLN A 230 7.27 -6.10 29.53
C GLN A 230 6.71 -5.97 30.94
N SER A 231 7.10 -4.92 31.67
CA SER A 231 6.59 -4.65 33.02
C SER A 231 5.09 -4.41 33.10
N LYS A 232 4.43 -4.03 32.00
CA LYS A 232 2.98 -3.79 31.93
C LYS A 232 2.17 -4.97 31.42
N GLN A 233 2.83 -6.07 31.03
CA GLN A 233 2.15 -7.20 30.41
C GLN A 233 1.31 -8.02 31.38
N SER A 234 1.63 -7.98 32.68
CA SER A 234 0.79 -8.56 33.74
C SER A 234 -0.55 -7.83 33.90
N GLU A 235 -0.61 -6.55 33.51
CA GLU A 235 -1.79 -5.70 33.64
C GLU A 235 -2.60 -5.61 32.34
N SER A 236 -1.94 -5.78 31.20
CA SER A 236 -2.54 -5.53 29.88
C SER A 236 -1.98 -6.43 28.78
N SER A 237 -2.84 -6.77 27.83
CA SER A 237 -2.48 -7.54 26.65
C SER A 237 -2.32 -6.65 25.43
N LEU A 238 -1.27 -6.89 24.64
CA LEU A 238 -1.07 -6.22 23.36
C LEU A 238 -1.65 -7.06 22.23
N PHE A 239 -2.43 -6.45 21.36
CA PHE A 239 -2.98 -7.06 20.16
C PHE A 239 -2.39 -6.40 18.92
N TYR A 240 -2.32 -7.15 17.83
CA TYR A 240 -1.88 -6.65 16.54
C TYR A 240 -2.84 -7.05 15.42
N ALA A 241 -2.86 -6.23 14.37
CA ALA A 241 -3.48 -6.54 13.09
C ALA A 241 -2.56 -6.02 11.97
N CYS A 242 -2.22 -6.90 11.03
CA CYS A 242 -1.46 -6.59 9.83
C CYS A 242 -2.42 -6.60 8.64
N ILE A 243 -2.60 -5.45 8.01
CA ILE A 243 -3.55 -5.24 6.91
C ILE A 243 -2.76 -4.94 5.64
N TYR A 244 -3.06 -5.64 4.56
CA TYR A 244 -2.47 -5.46 3.25
C TYR A 244 -3.42 -4.70 2.32
N LEU A 245 -2.93 -3.60 1.74
CA LEU A 245 -3.63 -2.81 0.74
C LEU A 245 -3.24 -3.32 -0.65
N ASN A 246 -4.22 -3.89 -1.35
CA ASN A 246 -4.10 -4.20 -2.77
C ASN A 246 -4.14 -2.92 -3.62
N PRO A 247 -3.54 -2.91 -4.83
CA PRO A 247 -3.50 -1.71 -5.68
C PRO A 247 -4.86 -1.09 -6.03
N GLY A 248 -5.95 -1.87 -6.03
CA GLY A 248 -7.30 -1.36 -6.27
C GLY A 248 -7.97 -0.71 -5.05
N ASN A 249 -7.46 -0.94 -3.84
CA ASN A 249 -8.05 -0.41 -2.61
C ASN A 249 -7.94 1.12 -2.53
N TYR A 250 -8.62 1.69 -1.54
CA TYR A 250 -8.45 3.08 -1.14
C TYR A 250 -7.15 3.25 -0.33
N HIS A 251 -6.24 4.09 -0.82
CA HIS A 251 -4.87 4.20 -0.30
C HIS A 251 -4.65 5.35 0.69
N HIS A 252 -5.69 5.78 1.41
CA HIS A 252 -5.49 6.65 2.58
C HIS A 252 -5.59 5.85 3.87
N PHE A 253 -4.77 6.24 4.84
CA PHE A 253 -4.82 5.73 6.19
C PHE A 253 -5.62 6.68 7.08
N HIS A 254 -6.44 6.12 7.95
CA HIS A 254 -7.21 6.83 8.95
C HIS A 254 -6.78 6.41 10.36
N SER A 255 -7.15 7.23 11.33
CA SER A 255 -6.92 6.93 12.74
C SER A 255 -7.87 5.80 13.17
N PRO A 256 -7.37 4.68 13.72
CA PRO A 256 -8.21 3.55 14.12
C PRO A 256 -8.96 3.80 15.44
N ALA A 257 -8.52 4.78 16.23
CA ALA A 257 -9.20 5.21 17.45
C ALA A 257 -8.92 6.69 17.72
N LYS A 258 -9.53 7.24 18.77
CA LYS A 258 -9.10 8.52 19.35
C LYS A 258 -7.89 8.28 20.25
N TRP A 259 -6.73 8.78 19.85
CA TRP A 259 -5.45 8.59 20.54
C TRP A 259 -4.57 9.81 20.39
N LYS A 260 -3.61 9.96 21.31
CA LYS A 260 -2.60 11.02 21.29
C LYS A 260 -1.28 10.43 20.82
N ILE A 261 -0.87 10.79 19.60
CA ILE A 261 0.45 10.44 19.05
C ILE A 261 1.50 11.28 19.78
N SER A 262 2.48 10.63 20.40
CA SER A 262 3.62 11.26 21.08
C SER A 262 4.85 11.32 20.19
N GLU A 263 5.05 10.31 19.34
CA GLU A 263 6.25 10.18 18.52
C GLU A 263 5.94 9.63 17.13
N ARG A 264 6.70 10.10 16.14
CA ARG A 264 6.79 9.53 14.80
C ARG A 264 8.22 9.07 14.53
N ARG A 265 8.39 7.81 14.13
CA ARG A 265 9.67 7.29 13.64
C ARG A 265 9.59 7.06 12.15
N HIS A 266 10.58 7.55 11.41
CA HIS A 266 10.79 7.20 10.02
C HIS A 266 12.00 6.27 9.95
N ILE A 267 11.78 5.03 9.55
CA ILE A 267 12.81 4.00 9.48
C ILE A 267 13.12 3.80 8.01
N THR A 268 14.33 4.20 7.62
CA THR A 268 14.81 4.05 6.24
C THR A 268 15.04 2.58 5.92
N GLY A 269 14.72 2.18 4.69
CA GLY A 269 14.84 0.81 4.25
C GLY A 269 14.71 0.64 2.74
N GLU A 270 14.43 -0.58 2.34
CA GLU A 270 14.18 -0.99 0.95
C GLU A 270 12.71 -0.75 0.56
N LEU A 271 12.38 -0.93 -0.72
CA LEU A 271 11.00 -0.84 -1.22
C LEU A 271 10.64 -2.14 -1.94
N MET A 272 10.63 -3.25 -1.21
CA MET A 272 10.25 -4.56 -1.75
C MET A 272 8.73 -4.75 -1.81
N SER A 273 8.26 -5.67 -2.65
CA SER A 273 6.83 -5.96 -2.75
C SER A 273 6.32 -6.58 -1.44
N VAL A 274 5.28 -5.99 -0.85
CA VAL A 274 4.64 -6.51 0.37
C VAL A 274 3.47 -7.45 0.06
N ARG A 275 3.39 -7.98 -1.17
CA ARG A 275 2.41 -9.01 -1.50
C ARG A 275 2.62 -10.24 -0.59
N PRO A 276 1.54 -10.94 -0.20
CA PRO A 276 1.63 -12.07 0.72
C PRO A 276 2.67 -13.12 0.30
N GLU A 277 2.79 -13.41 -1.00
CA GLU A 277 3.76 -14.36 -1.54
C GLU A 277 5.22 -13.91 -1.30
N PHE A 278 5.49 -12.61 -1.41
CA PHE A 278 6.83 -12.05 -1.19
C PHE A 278 7.17 -12.00 0.29
N ILE A 279 6.19 -11.73 1.16
CA ILE A 279 6.37 -11.77 2.61
C ILE A 279 6.85 -13.17 3.02
N ILE A 280 6.21 -14.23 2.54
CA ILE A 280 6.59 -15.62 2.84
C ILE A 280 7.99 -15.95 2.28
N TRP A 281 8.32 -15.44 1.09
CA TRP A 281 9.53 -15.79 0.37
C TRP A 281 10.80 -15.08 0.88
N ILE A 282 10.67 -13.86 1.42
CA ILE A 282 11.76 -13.06 1.98
C ILE A 282 11.52 -12.88 3.48
N PRO A 283 12.19 -13.68 4.34
CA PRO A 283 12.13 -13.49 5.78
C PRO A 283 12.47 -12.06 6.15
N ASN A 284 11.84 -11.52 7.19
CA ASN A 284 12.06 -10.15 7.65
C ASN A 284 11.73 -9.03 6.64
N LEU A 285 11.02 -9.30 5.54
CA LEU A 285 10.69 -8.29 4.52
C LEU A 285 10.06 -7.02 5.11
N LEU A 286 9.11 -7.16 6.02
CA LEU A 286 8.46 -6.01 6.68
C LEU A 286 9.44 -5.16 7.50
N LEU A 287 10.51 -5.75 8.03
CA LEU A 287 11.57 -5.02 8.73
C LEU A 287 12.53 -4.36 7.76
N LEU A 288 12.80 -5.01 6.61
CA LEU A 288 13.71 -4.52 5.58
C LEU A 288 13.14 -3.31 4.86
N ASN A 289 11.82 -3.26 4.68
CA ASN A 289 11.18 -2.16 4.00
C ASN A 289 11.22 -0.85 4.82
N GLU A 290 11.29 0.25 4.07
CA GLU A 290 11.07 1.60 4.57
C GLU A 290 9.67 1.70 5.20
N ARG A 291 9.59 2.34 6.37
CA ARG A 291 8.33 2.45 7.11
C ARG A 291 8.26 3.67 8.01
N VAL A 292 7.04 4.08 8.32
CA VAL A 292 6.74 5.13 9.28
C VAL A 292 5.92 4.54 10.42
N VAL A 293 6.38 4.75 11.66
CA VAL A 293 5.74 4.25 12.88
C VAL A 293 5.21 5.43 13.67
N TYR A 294 3.92 5.42 13.98
CA TYR A 294 3.31 6.33 14.93
C TYR A 294 3.13 5.64 16.28
N LEU A 295 3.53 6.33 17.33
CA LEU A 295 3.51 5.84 18.71
C LEU A 295 2.72 6.81 19.57
N GLY A 296 1.89 6.28 20.47
CA GLY A 296 1.06 7.13 21.30
C GLY A 296 0.28 6.37 22.35
N GLN A 297 -0.73 7.03 22.91
CA GLN A 297 -1.62 6.47 23.90
C GLN A 297 -3.06 6.65 23.47
N TYR A 298 -3.85 5.59 23.55
CA TYR A 298 -5.30 5.59 23.42
C TYR A 298 -5.95 5.25 24.77
N LYS A 299 -7.28 5.21 24.82
CA LYS A 299 -8.02 5.00 26.08
C LYS A 299 -7.59 3.77 26.90
N HIS A 300 -7.08 2.72 26.25
CA HIS A 300 -6.65 1.48 26.92
C HIS A 300 -5.14 1.24 26.87
N GLY A 301 -4.33 2.29 26.73
CA GLY A 301 -2.86 2.21 26.85
C GLY A 301 -2.11 2.48 25.57
N LEU A 302 -1.04 1.72 25.30
CA LEU A 302 -0.20 1.90 24.10
C LEU A 302 -1.04 1.63 22.84
N MET A 303 -0.94 2.53 21.87
CA MET A 303 -1.37 2.29 20.50
C MET A 303 -0.21 2.62 19.56
N THR A 304 -0.02 1.81 18.54
CA THR A 304 0.89 2.09 17.44
C THR A 304 0.19 1.89 16.11
N GLN A 305 0.61 2.65 15.11
CA GLN A 305 0.16 2.49 13.73
C GLN A 305 1.37 2.62 12.82
N THR A 306 1.65 1.57 12.04
CA THR A 306 2.83 1.49 11.19
C THR A 306 2.44 1.35 9.73
N MET A 307 2.90 2.29 8.91
CA MET A 307 2.76 2.24 7.46
C MET A 307 4.07 1.73 6.87
N ILE A 308 4.02 0.64 6.12
CA ILE A 308 5.19 0.01 5.49
C ILE A 308 5.13 0.29 4.00
N GLY A 309 6.17 0.93 3.47
CA GLY A 309 6.31 1.22 2.05
C GLY A 309 6.56 -0.05 1.25
N ALA A 310 6.26 0.01 -0.04
CA ALA A 310 6.46 -1.08 -0.98
C ALA A 310 6.93 -0.56 -2.35
N THR A 311 7.32 -1.46 -3.24
CA THR A 311 7.68 -1.10 -4.62
C THR A 311 6.56 -0.25 -5.26
N ASN A 312 6.91 0.90 -5.84
CA ASN A 312 6.02 1.92 -6.42
C ASN A 312 5.09 2.68 -5.45
N VAL A 313 5.03 2.27 -4.17
CA VAL A 313 4.21 2.88 -3.12
C VAL A 313 5.09 3.08 -1.89
N GLY A 314 6.15 3.88 -2.06
CA GLY A 314 7.19 4.16 -1.06
C GLY A 314 7.12 5.56 -0.49
#